data_AF-A0A965QY40-F1
#
_entry.id   AF-A0A965QY40-F1
#
_cell.length_a   1.000
_cell.length_b   1.000
_cell.length_c   1.000
_cell.angle_alpha   90.00
_cell.angle_beta   90.00
_cell.angle_gamma   90.00
#
_symmetry.space_group_name_H-M   'P 1'
#
loop_
_entity.id
_entity.type
_entity.pdbx_description
1 polymer ?
#
loop_
_entity_poly.entity_id
_entity_poly.type
_entity_poly.pdbx_seq_one_letter_code
_entity_poly.pdbx_strand_id
1 'polypeptide(L)'
;MPLVGVSLFAARRLVDLAQCEGSEWLVPQYAHYHGSNSCSAIMNKYLSDLEFRSHMFRHGLIDRMKACNDIPTRLAESITGHSSGGSEFNNYGTVGYTLEQKLEVLNRIAV
;
A
#
# COMPACT_ATOMS: atom_id res chain seq x y z
N MET A 1 -0.21 1.27 3.85
CA MET A 1 1.24 1.09 3.99
C MET A 1 1.49 0.08 5.09
N PRO A 2 2.32 -0.95 4.88
CA PRO A 2 2.56 -1.97 5.90
C PRO A 2 3.24 -1.32 7.10
N LEU A 3 2.76 -1.53 8.33
CA LEU A 3 3.37 -0.97 9.55
C LEU A 3 4.54 -1.84 10.01
N VAL A 4 5.56 -1.96 9.16
CA VAL A 4 6.79 -2.75 9.39
C VAL A 4 8.02 -1.95 8.96
N GLY A 5 9.18 -2.20 9.58
CA GLY A 5 10.42 -1.52 9.21
C GLY A 5 10.33 0.02 9.31
N VAL A 6 10.76 0.72 8.26
CA VAL A 6 10.83 2.20 8.23
C VAL A 6 9.45 2.84 8.37
N SER A 7 8.39 2.24 7.81
CA SER A 7 7.03 2.77 7.95
C SER A 7 6.48 2.60 9.36
N LEU A 8 6.84 1.53 10.09
CA LEU A 8 6.52 1.40 11.52
C LEU A 8 7.23 2.48 12.35
N PHE A 9 8.51 2.68 12.07
CA PHE A 9 9.30 3.73 12.72
C PHE A 9 8.66 5.11 12.51
N ALA A 10 8.33 5.46 11.26
CA ALA A 10 7.66 6.71 10.93
C ALA A 10 6.29 6.84 11.63
N ALA A 11 5.48 5.78 11.64
CA ALA A 11 4.19 5.77 12.31
C ALA A 11 4.32 6.01 13.83
N ARG A 12 5.34 5.44 14.48
CA ARG A 12 5.61 5.70 15.90
C ARG A 12 5.88 7.17 16.16
N ARG A 13 6.70 7.82 15.32
CA ARG A 13 7.01 9.25 15.44
C ARG A 13 5.76 10.12 15.26
N LEU A 14 4.87 9.76 14.33
CA LEU A 14 3.59 10.45 14.17
C LEU A 14 2.70 10.30 15.41
N VAL A 15 2.68 9.12 16.06
CA VAL A 15 1.96 8.93 17.33
C VAL A 15 2.52 9.84 18.42
N ASP A 16 3.86 9.88 18.58
CA ASP A 16 4.49 10.73 19.59
C ASP A 16 4.16 12.21 19.35
N LEU A 17 4.18 12.67 18.10
CA LEU A 17 3.81 14.03 17.71
C LEU A 17 2.35 14.34 18.04
N ALA A 18 1.42 13.46 17.67
CA ALA A 18 0.00 13.64 17.96
C ALA A 18 -0.27 13.71 19.47
N GLN A 19 0.43 12.90 20.27
CA GLN A 19 0.32 12.93 21.73
C GLN A 19 0.85 14.24 22.32
N CYS A 20 2.02 14.72 21.85
CA CYS A 20 2.57 16.00 22.26
C CYS A 20 1.64 17.18 21.96
N GLU A 21 0.93 17.12 20.83
CA GLU A 21 -0.05 18.13 20.42
C GLU A 21 -1.44 17.94 21.06
N GLY A 22 -1.65 16.88 21.84
CA GLY A 22 -2.95 16.54 22.43
C GLY A 22 -4.04 16.27 21.37
N SER A 23 -3.65 15.82 20.18
CA SER A 23 -4.55 15.64 19.05
C SER A 23 -5.26 14.29 19.07
N GLU A 24 -6.52 14.28 18.65
CA GLU A 24 -7.27 13.06 18.33
C GLU A 24 -6.85 12.43 16.98
N TRP A 25 -6.17 13.19 16.13
CA TRP A 25 -5.75 12.77 14.80
C TRP A 25 -4.27 12.40 14.78
N LEU A 26 -3.92 11.36 14.01
CA LEU A 26 -2.52 10.91 13.90
C LEU A 26 -1.59 11.94 13.23
N VAL A 27 -2.14 12.81 12.37
CA VAL A 27 -1.38 13.82 11.63
C VAL A 27 -2.11 15.16 11.72
N PRO A 28 -2.13 15.82 12.90
CA PRO A 28 -2.95 17.00 13.19
C PRO A 28 -2.82 18.16 12.18
N GLN A 29 -1.65 18.31 11.57
CA GLN A 29 -1.35 19.37 10.60
C GLN A 29 -2.15 19.23 9.29
N TYR A 30 -2.59 18.02 8.95
CA TYR A 30 -3.28 17.72 7.68
C TYR A 30 -4.60 16.97 7.87
N ALA A 31 -4.75 16.26 8.99
CA ALA A 31 -5.91 15.48 9.31
C ALA A 31 -6.97 16.39 9.93
N HIS A 32 -7.96 16.74 9.13
CA HIS A 32 -9.19 17.38 9.55
C HIS A 32 -10.33 16.83 8.68
N TYR A 33 -11.58 17.13 9.06
CA TYR A 33 -12.74 16.75 8.27
C TYR A 33 -12.60 17.28 6.83
N HIS A 34 -12.81 16.41 5.82
CA HIS A 34 -12.55 16.69 4.40
C HIS A 34 -11.08 17.10 4.02
N GLY A 35 -10.09 16.84 4.87
CA GLY A 35 -8.68 17.19 4.64
C GLY A 35 -7.86 16.24 3.76
N SER A 36 -8.47 15.14 3.27
CA SER A 36 -7.78 14.13 2.45
C SER A 36 -7.13 14.70 1.19
N ASN A 37 -7.76 15.71 0.59
CA ASN A 37 -7.24 16.39 -0.60
C ASN A 37 -5.97 17.19 -0.28
N SER A 38 -5.96 17.91 0.85
CA SER A 38 -4.82 18.71 1.31
C SER A 38 -3.59 17.83 1.58
N CYS A 39 -3.79 16.74 2.31
CA CYS A 39 -2.72 15.77 2.60
C CYS A 39 -2.12 15.17 1.31
N SER A 40 -2.98 14.72 0.39
CA SER A 40 -2.52 14.13 -0.87
C SER A 40 -1.81 15.15 -1.78
N ALA A 41 -2.29 16.39 -1.82
CA ALA A 41 -1.68 17.46 -2.60
C ALA A 41 -0.26 17.80 -2.09
N ILE A 42 -0.09 17.88 -0.77
CA ILE A 42 1.21 18.16 -0.16
C ILE A 42 2.18 17.01 -0.44
N MET A 43 1.76 15.75 -0.22
CA MET A 43 2.59 14.59 -0.55
C MET A 43 2.99 14.58 -2.03
N ASN A 44 2.05 14.84 -2.95
CA ASN A 44 2.36 14.90 -4.38
C ASN A 44 3.32 16.04 -4.73
N LYS A 45 3.26 17.18 -4.02
CA LYS A 45 4.20 18.29 -4.21
C LYS A 45 5.63 17.89 -3.84
N TYR A 46 5.82 17.11 -2.77
CA TYR A 46 7.16 16.64 -2.39
C TYR A 46 7.67 15.48 -3.26
N LEU A 47 6.78 14.82 -3.99
CA LEU A 47 7.10 13.68 -4.85
C LEU A 47 7.11 14.05 -6.34
N SER A 48 6.86 15.32 -6.68
CA SER A 48 6.72 15.78 -8.07
C SER A 48 7.96 15.49 -8.91
N ASP A 49 9.13 15.69 -8.31
CA ASP A 49 10.43 15.53 -8.98
C ASP A 49 10.74 14.05 -9.27
N LEU A 50 10.04 13.14 -8.61
CA LEU A 50 10.13 11.68 -8.81
C LEU A 50 9.10 11.16 -9.80
N GLU A 51 8.30 12.05 -10.41
CA GLU A 51 7.11 11.71 -11.22
C GLU A 51 6.16 10.75 -10.49
N PHE A 52 6.18 10.79 -9.15
CA PHE A 52 5.52 9.82 -8.29
C PHE A 52 4.33 10.46 -7.56
N ARG A 53 3.20 9.77 -7.53
CA ARG A 53 1.99 10.22 -6.81
C ARG A 53 1.78 9.38 -5.57
N SER A 54 1.19 9.97 -4.53
CA SER A 54 0.81 9.26 -3.30
C SER A 54 0.03 7.96 -3.54
N HIS A 55 -0.84 7.91 -4.57
CA HIS A 55 -1.56 6.69 -4.94
C HIS A 55 -0.66 5.57 -5.50
N MET A 56 0.51 5.90 -6.07
CA MET A 56 1.49 4.93 -6.57
C MET A 56 2.06 4.04 -5.45
N PHE A 57 2.02 4.49 -4.19
CA PHE A 57 2.34 3.63 -3.07
C PHE A 57 1.37 2.46 -2.88
N ARG A 58 0.07 2.68 -3.19
CA ARG A 58 -0.94 1.62 -3.13
C ARG A 58 -0.67 0.58 -4.22
N HIS A 59 -0.35 1.02 -5.43
CA HIS A 59 0.08 0.13 -6.52
C HIS A 59 1.33 -0.66 -6.14
N GLY A 60 2.39 0.00 -5.69
CA GLY A 60 3.64 -0.67 -5.32
C GLY A 60 3.47 -1.71 -4.21
N LEU A 61 2.52 -1.49 -3.27
CA LEU A 61 2.17 -2.50 -2.26
C LEU A 61 1.51 -3.73 -2.90
N ILE A 62 0.53 -3.51 -3.79
CA ILE A 62 -0.17 -4.58 -4.51
C ILE A 62 0.80 -5.38 -5.38
N ASP A 63 1.64 -4.71 -6.16
CA ASP A 63 2.59 -5.35 -7.06
C ASP A 63 3.61 -6.21 -6.30
N ARG A 64 4.09 -5.73 -5.15
CA ARG A 64 4.96 -6.53 -4.26
C ARG A 64 4.24 -7.74 -3.68
N MET A 65 2.98 -7.60 -3.28
CA MET A 65 2.18 -8.74 -2.81
C MET A 65 1.97 -9.77 -3.92
N LYS A 66 1.77 -9.35 -5.17
CA LYS A 66 1.68 -10.24 -6.33
C LYS A 66 3.00 -10.92 -6.68
N ALA A 67 4.11 -10.21 -6.53
CA ALA A 67 5.45 -10.78 -6.74
C ALA A 67 5.71 -11.93 -5.75
N CYS A 68 5.20 -11.82 -4.53
CA CYS A 68 5.12 -12.90 -3.55
C CYS A 68 4.01 -13.88 -3.95
N ASN A 69 4.32 -14.83 -4.82
CA ASN A 69 3.47 -15.87 -5.44
C ASN A 69 2.61 -16.74 -4.48
N ASP A 70 2.66 -16.48 -3.17
CA ASP A 70 2.10 -17.29 -2.09
C ASP A 70 1.00 -16.56 -1.29
N ILE A 71 0.57 -15.37 -1.73
CA ILE A 71 -0.47 -14.61 -1.03
C ILE A 71 -1.83 -14.91 -1.67
N PRO A 72 -2.79 -15.52 -0.94
CA PRO A 72 -4.14 -15.73 -1.45
C PRO A 72 -4.80 -14.41 -1.84
N THR A 73 -5.45 -14.36 -3.01
CA THR A 73 -6.11 -13.14 -3.51
C THR A 73 -7.07 -12.53 -2.49
N ARG A 74 -7.87 -13.34 -1.79
CA ARG A 74 -8.79 -12.84 -0.75
C ARG A 74 -8.07 -12.17 0.43
N LEU A 75 -6.90 -12.69 0.80
CA LEU A 75 -6.08 -12.08 1.85
C LEU A 75 -5.52 -10.74 1.36
N ALA A 76 -5.02 -10.69 0.12
CA ALA A 76 -4.53 -9.46 -0.47
C ALA A 76 -5.64 -8.40 -0.61
N GLU A 77 -6.84 -8.79 -1.04
CA GLU A 77 -8.04 -7.95 -1.08
C GLU A 77 -8.40 -7.40 0.31
N SER A 78 -8.38 -8.25 1.34
CA SER A 78 -8.63 -7.84 2.73
C SER A 78 -7.60 -6.83 3.25
N ILE A 79 -6.31 -7.03 2.94
CA ILE A 79 -5.24 -6.12 3.36
C ILE A 79 -5.36 -4.76 2.64
N THR A 80 -5.78 -4.78 1.38
CA THR A 80 -5.88 -3.58 0.56
C THR A 80 -7.23 -2.87 0.68
N GLY A 81 -8.25 -3.54 1.22
CA GLY A 81 -9.61 -3.00 1.35
C GLY A 81 -10.40 -3.01 0.04
N HIS A 82 -10.14 -3.96 -0.87
CA HIS A 82 -10.96 -4.16 -2.05
C HIS A 82 -12.15 -5.08 -1.74
N SER A 83 -13.27 -4.90 -2.45
CA SER A 83 -14.39 -5.83 -2.41
C SER A 83 -14.00 -7.18 -2.97
N SER A 84 -14.37 -8.25 -2.27
CA SER A 84 -14.03 -9.61 -2.67
C SER A 84 -14.68 -10.00 -4.00
N GLY A 85 -13.90 -10.54 -4.93
CA GLY A 85 -14.41 -11.11 -6.18
C GLY A 85 -14.71 -10.11 -7.29
N GLY A 86 -14.56 -8.80 -7.04
CA GLY A 86 -14.68 -7.75 -8.06
C GLY A 86 -13.43 -6.89 -8.20
N SER A 87 -12.34 -7.24 -7.53
CA SER A 87 -11.26 -6.31 -7.29
C SER A 87 -10.41 -6.01 -8.54
N GLU A 88 -9.99 -4.74 -8.62
CA GLU A 88 -8.88 -4.29 -9.47
C GLU A 88 -7.58 -5.06 -9.20
N PHE A 89 -7.50 -5.90 -8.17
CA PHE A 89 -6.37 -6.83 -7.99
C PHE A 89 -6.19 -7.72 -9.23
N ASN A 90 -7.25 -8.06 -9.97
CA ASN A 90 -7.12 -8.76 -11.25
C ASN A 90 -6.58 -7.88 -12.39
N ASN A 91 -6.72 -6.55 -12.27
CA ASN A 91 -6.35 -5.56 -13.28
C ASN A 91 -5.05 -4.79 -12.96
N TYR A 92 -4.54 -4.88 -11.72
CA TYR A 92 -3.28 -4.24 -11.31
C TYR A 92 -2.07 -5.02 -11.80
N GLY A 93 -1.09 -4.34 -12.40
CA GLY A 93 0.06 -4.96 -13.05
C GLY A 93 -0.15 -5.12 -14.55
N THR A 94 0.66 -4.43 -15.34
CA THR A 94 0.65 -4.46 -16.82
C THR A 94 1.05 -5.82 -17.40
N VAL A 95 1.54 -6.73 -16.55
CA VAL A 95 1.98 -8.07 -16.88
C VAL A 95 1.44 -8.94 -15.74
N GLY A 96 0.67 -9.98 -16.04
CA GLY A 96 0.20 -10.93 -15.02
C GLY A 96 1.35 -11.65 -14.31
N TYR A 97 1.09 -12.84 -13.75
CA TYR A 97 2.18 -13.64 -13.16
C TYR A 97 3.32 -13.87 -14.16
N THR A 98 4.56 -13.67 -13.73
CA THR A 98 5.75 -13.88 -14.56
C THR A 98 5.90 -15.37 -14.90
N LEU A 99 6.75 -15.69 -15.89
CA LEU A 99 7.00 -17.08 -16.25
C LEU A 99 7.64 -17.86 -15.11
N GLU A 100 8.53 -17.21 -14.35
CA GLU A 100 9.23 -17.78 -13.20
C GLU A 100 8.24 -18.16 -12.09
N GLN A 101 7.26 -17.30 -11.81
CA GLN A 101 6.22 -17.57 -10.82
C GLN A 101 5.33 -18.75 -11.23
N LYS A 102 4.95 -18.83 -12.51
CA LYS A 102 4.17 -19.96 -13.04
C LYS A 102 4.97 -21.27 -12.94
N LEU A 103 6.25 -21.24 -13.30
CA LEU A 103 7.15 -22.40 -13.21
C LEU A 103 7.30 -22.90 -11.77
N GLU A 104 7.44 -21.99 -10.80
CA GLU A 104 7.53 -22.33 -9.38
C GLU A 104 6.30 -23.13 -8.91
N VAL A 105 5.10 -22.69 -9.26
CA VAL A 105 3.86 -23.40 -8.89
C VAL A 105 3.78 -24.77 -9.55
N LEU A 106 4.12 -24.87 -10.83
CA LEU A 106 4.13 -26.14 -11.56
C LEU A 106 5.09 -27.14 -10.92
N ASN A 107 6.28 -26.70 -10.49
CA ASN A 107 7.24 -27.56 -9.80
C ASN A 107 6.75 -28.04 -8.44
N ARG A 108 5.93 -27.26 -7.70
CA ARG A 108 5.37 -27.67 -6.40
C ARG A 108 4.34 -28.81 -6.54
N ILE A 109 3.66 -28.91 -7.68
CA ILE A 109 2.63 -29.94 -7.93
C ILE A 109 3.12 -31.13 -8.76
N ALA A 110 4.31 -31.04 -9.36
CA ALA A 110 4.91 -32.10 -10.18
C ALA A 110 5.52 -33.24 -9.35
N VAL A 111 5.29 -33.26 -8.03
CA VAL A 111 5.68 -34.33 -7.10
C VAL A 111 4.83 -35.58 -7.34
#